data_AF-A0A852SMG7-F1
#
_entry.id   AF-A0A852SMG7-F1
#
_cell.length_a   1.000
_cell.length_b   1.000
_cell.length_c   1.000
_cell.angle_alpha   90.00
_cell.angle_beta   90.00
_cell.angle_gamma   90.00
#
_symmetry.space_group_name_H-M   'P 1'
#
loop_
_entity.id
_entity.type
_entity.pdbx_description
1 polymer ?
#
loop_
_entity_poly.entity_id
_entity_poly.type
_entity_poly.pdbx_seq_one_letter_code
_entity_poly.pdbx_strand_id
1 'polypeptide(L)'
;MPLFCATLVVRDAVTKLDALAIVALAADAVVTDAGTMRPRVVLPGGAWVEVEIPKFGEPPPLALDVYSELGDDHAKIAALALLTRLEERTAWTVKPDFVL
;
A
#
# COMPACT_ATOMS: atom_id res chain seq x y z
N MET A 1 6.98 19.14 -4.18
CA MET A 1 8.15 18.29 -3.89
C MET A 1 8.02 17.02 -4.72
N PRO A 2 9.11 16.38 -5.17
CA PRO A 2 9.01 15.08 -5.81
C PRO A 2 8.42 14.08 -4.81
N LEU A 3 7.48 13.28 -5.30
CA LEU A 3 6.79 12.25 -4.53
C LEU A 3 7.49 10.93 -4.85
N PHE A 4 8.15 10.34 -3.84
CA PHE A 4 8.82 9.04 -4.00
C PHE A 4 7.78 7.94 -3.78
N CYS A 5 7.85 6.87 -4.57
CA CYS A 5 6.88 5.80 -4.54
C CYS A 5 7.57 4.44 -4.60
N ALA A 6 7.19 3.55 -3.69
CA ALA A 6 7.56 2.15 -3.68
C ALA A 6 6.29 1.29 -3.75
N THR A 7 6.13 0.52 -4.82
CA THR A 7 4.91 -0.26 -5.07
C THR A 7 5.05 -1.68 -4.54
N LEU A 8 4.02 -2.15 -3.83
CA LEU A 8 3.82 -3.55 -3.50
C LEU A 8 2.69 -4.11 -4.38
N VAL A 9 2.84 -5.36 -4.79
CA VAL A 9 1.88 -6.08 -5.62
C VAL A 9 1.22 -7.17 -4.80
N VAL A 10 -0.11 -7.11 -4.68
CA VAL A 10 -0.96 -8.05 -3.92
C VAL A 10 -1.71 -8.95 -4.90
N ARG A 11 -1.50 -10.26 -4.84
CA ARG A 11 -2.06 -11.24 -5.80
C ARG A 11 -3.42 -11.80 -5.41
N ASP A 12 -4.06 -11.21 -4.42
CA ASP A 12 -5.32 -11.67 -3.85
C ASP A 12 -6.51 -10.93 -4.47
N ALA A 13 -7.60 -11.66 -4.68
CA ALA A 13 -8.85 -11.09 -5.17
C ALA A 13 -9.57 -10.35 -4.03
N VAL A 14 -9.38 -9.04 -3.96
CA VAL A 14 -10.00 -8.18 -2.95
C VAL A 14 -10.42 -6.85 -3.59
N THR A 15 -11.46 -6.21 -3.04
CA THR A 15 -11.88 -4.89 -3.55
C THR A 15 -10.96 -3.79 -3.02
N LYS A 16 -10.91 -2.61 -3.67
CA LYS A 16 -10.11 -1.47 -3.16
C LYS A 16 -10.53 -1.05 -1.76
N LEU A 17 -11.83 -1.04 -1.45
CA LEU A 17 -12.32 -0.65 -0.13
C LEU A 17 -11.92 -1.65 0.95
N ASP A 18 -12.07 -2.95 0.67
CA ASP A 18 -11.64 -4.00 1.59
C ASP A 18 -10.12 -3.98 1.76
N ALA A 19 -9.38 -3.76 0.67
CA ALA A 19 -7.93 -3.66 0.73
C ALA A 19 -7.46 -2.49 1.60
N LEU A 20 -8.07 -1.31 1.46
CA LEU A 20 -7.82 -0.15 2.32
C LEU A 20 -8.08 -0.46 3.79
N ALA A 21 -9.19 -1.12 4.10
CA ALA A 21 -9.54 -1.50 5.48
C ALA A 21 -8.55 -2.51 6.06
N ILE A 22 -8.15 -3.52 5.28
CA ILE A 22 -7.18 -4.54 5.68
C ILE A 22 -5.80 -3.92 5.90
N VAL A 23 -5.35 -3.05 5.00
CA VAL A 23 -4.07 -2.32 5.15
C VAL A 23 -4.08 -1.46 6.41
N ALA A 24 -5.15 -0.72 6.68
CA ALA A 24 -5.29 0.08 7.89
C ALA A 24 -5.20 -0.79 9.16
N LEU A 25 -5.90 -1.93 9.18
CA LEU A 25 -5.87 -2.87 10.30
C LEU A 25 -4.49 -3.51 10.50
N ALA A 26 -3.82 -3.90 9.41
CA ALA A 26 -2.49 -4.50 9.48
C ALA A 26 -1.41 -3.49 9.92
N ALA A 27 -1.54 -2.24 9.48
CA ALA A 27 -0.66 -1.14 9.85
C ALA A 27 -0.93 -0.58 11.25
N ASP A 28 -2.01 -1.00 11.92
CA ASP A 28 -2.50 -0.39 13.16
C ASP A 28 -2.71 1.13 12.99
N ALA A 29 -3.36 1.49 11.88
CA ALA A 29 -3.56 2.86 11.42
C ALA A 29 -5.01 3.08 11.00
N VAL A 30 -5.34 4.33 10.63
CA VAL A 30 -6.67 4.71 10.17
C VAL A 30 -6.65 5.11 8.70
N VAL A 31 -7.74 4.82 8.00
CA VAL A 31 -7.97 5.37 6.66
C VAL A 31 -8.26 6.86 6.79
N THR A 32 -7.47 7.67 6.11
CA THR A 32 -7.64 9.12 5.97
C THR A 32 -8.32 9.41 4.64
N ASP A 33 -9.02 10.54 4.55
CA ASP A 33 -9.70 10.98 3.32
C ASP A 33 -10.71 9.94 2.79
N ALA A 34 -11.33 9.17 3.71
CA ALA A 34 -12.37 8.20 3.39
C ALA A 34 -13.57 8.88 2.71
N GLY A 35 -14.12 8.25 1.66
CA GLY A 35 -15.22 8.80 0.87
C GLY A 35 -14.79 9.86 -0.16
N THR A 36 -13.49 10.16 -0.28
CA THR A 36 -12.94 11.02 -1.34
C THR A 36 -12.39 10.17 -2.50
N MET A 37 -11.84 10.83 -3.52
CA MET A 37 -11.17 10.16 -4.64
C MET A 37 -9.80 9.57 -4.28
N ARG A 38 -9.20 9.97 -3.16
CA ARG A 38 -7.84 9.55 -2.74
C ARG A 38 -7.80 9.11 -1.27
N PRO A 39 -8.55 8.06 -0.89
CA PRO A 39 -8.41 7.49 0.43
C PRO A 39 -7.02 6.87 0.60
N ARG A 40 -6.41 7.06 1.77
CA ARG A 40 -5.04 6.61 2.05
C ARG A 40 -4.88 6.15 3.49
N VAL A 41 -3.87 5.32 3.75
CA VAL A 41 -3.47 4.92 5.11
C VAL A 41 -2.14 5.57 5.44
N VAL A 42 -2.09 6.39 6.49
CA VAL A 42 -0.84 6.99 6.97
C VAL A 42 -0.10 5.96 7.82
N LEU A 43 1.14 5.64 7.43
CA LEU A 43 2.00 4.68 8.10
C LEU A 43 2.84 5.36 9.21
N PRO A 44 3.31 4.60 10.21
CA PRO A 44 4.36 5.06 11.12
C PRO A 44 5.57 5.58 10.33
N GLY A 45 6.08 6.76 10.69
CA GLY A 45 7.16 7.42 9.96
C GLY A 45 6.71 8.40 8.86
N GLY A 46 5.39 8.60 8.67
CA GLY A 46 4.86 9.66 7.83
C GLY A 46 4.77 9.34 6.33
N ALA A 47 5.16 8.12 5.93
CA ALA A 47 4.77 7.58 4.63
C ALA A 47 3.26 7.31 4.59
N TRP A 48 2.68 7.14 3.41
CA TRP A 48 1.29 6.72 3.29
C TRP A 48 1.09 5.75 2.14
N VAL A 49 0.00 5.00 2.18
CA VAL A 49 -0.37 4.03 1.15
C VAL A 49 -1.65 4.43 0.47
N GLU A 50 -1.64 4.41 -0.86
CA GLU A 50 -2.84 4.42 -1.70
C GLU A 50 -3.00 3.04 -2.34
N VAL A 51 -4.25 2.62 -2.55
CA VAL A 51 -4.57 1.34 -3.18
C VAL A 51 -5.03 1.59 -4.61
N GLU A 52 -4.35 1.00 -5.58
CA GLU A 52 -4.69 1.11 -6.99
C GLU A 52 -5.20 -0.23 -7.55
N ILE A 53 -6.37 -0.18 -8.20
CA ILE A 53 -6.94 -1.34 -8.90
C ILE A 53 -6.39 -1.33 -10.33
N PRO A 54 -5.97 -2.48 -10.89
CA PRO A 54 -5.60 -2.58 -12.28
C PRO A 54 -6.71 -2.11 -13.21
N LYS A 55 -6.30 -1.61 -14.38
CA LYS A 55 -7.24 -1.08 -15.39
C LYS A 55 -8.06 -2.22 -15.99
N PHE A 56 -9.24 -1.87 -16.49
CA PHE A 56 -10.18 -2.84 -17.07
C PHE A 56 -9.50 -3.68 -18.18
N GLY A 57 -9.52 -5.00 -18.03
CA GLY A 57 -8.93 -5.96 -18.96
C GLY A 57 -7.65 -6.65 -18.45
N GLU A 58 -7.06 -6.18 -17.36
CA GLU A 58 -5.91 -6.84 -16.71
C GLU A 58 -6.37 -7.80 -15.59
N PRO A 59 -5.90 -9.06 -15.55
CA PRO A 59 -6.16 -9.92 -14.40
C PRO A 59 -5.41 -9.36 -13.17
N PRO A 60 -6.02 -9.35 -11.98
CA PRO A 60 -5.43 -8.69 -10.82
C PRO A 60 -4.07 -9.29 -10.46
N PRO A 61 -3.11 -8.41 -10.19
CA PRO A 61 -2.90 -8.03 -8.80
C PRO A 61 -3.24 -6.57 -8.49
N LEU A 62 -3.59 -6.30 -7.24
CA LEU A 62 -3.72 -4.95 -6.68
C LEU A 62 -2.34 -4.34 -6.47
N ALA A 63 -2.23 -3.03 -6.66
CA ALA A 63 -1.05 -2.26 -6.30
C ALA A 63 -1.30 -1.51 -4.99
N LEU A 64 -0.33 -1.59 -4.08
CA LEU A 64 -0.23 -0.73 -2.91
C LEU A 64 0.94 0.22 -3.15
N ASP A 65 0.63 1.48 -3.47
CA ASP A 65 1.63 2.49 -3.71
C ASP A 65 1.98 3.18 -2.40
N VAL A 66 3.21 2.98 -1.93
CA VAL A 66 3.73 3.55 -0.69
C VAL A 66 4.52 4.80 -1.02
N TYR A 67 3.97 5.94 -0.62
CA TYR A 67 4.48 7.26 -0.93
C TYR A 67 5.28 7.86 0.23
N SER A 68 6.31 8.63 -0.12
CA SER A 68 7.05 9.45 0.84
C SER A 68 7.52 10.77 0.23
N GLU A 69 7.56 11.81 1.06
CA GLU A 69 8.21 13.09 0.74
C GLU A 69 9.69 13.13 1.16
N LEU A 70 10.16 12.15 1.95
CA LEU A 70 11.50 12.17 2.54
C LEU A 70 12.59 11.56 1.64
N GLY A 71 12.23 10.60 0.78
CA GLY A 71 13.19 9.95 -0.12
C GLY A 71 12.73 8.58 -0.62
N ASP A 72 13.44 8.08 -1.64
CA ASP A 72 13.23 6.75 -2.23
C ASP A 72 13.47 5.62 -1.21
N ASP A 73 14.61 5.66 -0.50
CA ASP A 73 14.92 4.68 0.55
C ASP A 73 13.86 4.66 1.65
N HIS A 74 13.35 5.83 2.03
CA HIS A 74 12.30 5.92 3.04
C HIS A 74 10.98 5.30 2.55
N ALA A 75 10.59 5.51 1.29
CA ALA A 75 9.43 4.86 0.70
C ALA A 75 9.60 3.33 0.66
N LYS A 76 10.78 2.84 0.23
CA LYS A 76 11.09 1.40 0.17
C LYS A 76 11.10 0.74 1.55
N ILE A 77 11.71 1.37 2.55
CA ILE A 77 11.72 0.86 3.94
C ILE A 77 10.29 0.80 4.49
N ALA A 78 9.49 1.84 4.27
CA ALA A 78 8.08 1.85 4.69
C ALA A 78 7.26 0.76 3.98
N ALA A 79 7.50 0.54 2.68
CA ALA A 79 6.86 -0.52 1.92
C ALA A 79 7.24 -1.92 2.43
N LEU A 80 8.51 -2.17 2.72
CA LEU A 80 8.95 -3.44 3.31
C LEU A 80 8.36 -3.66 4.70
N ALA A 81 8.30 -2.63 5.54
CA ALA A 81 7.68 -2.72 6.86
C ALA A 81 6.17 -3.03 6.76
N LEU A 82 5.47 -2.43 5.80
CA LEU A 82 4.07 -2.75 5.53
C LEU A 82 3.91 -4.18 5.01
N LEU A 83 4.77 -4.62 4.08
CA LEU A 83 4.76 -5.98 3.55
C LEU A 83 4.83 -7.00 4.70
N THR A 84 5.79 -6.84 5.60
CA THR A 84 5.93 -7.74 6.77
C THR A 84 4.65 -7.79 7.60
N ARG A 85 4.03 -6.64 7.87
CA ARG A 85 2.77 -6.58 8.64
C ARG A 85 1.60 -7.25 7.93
N LEU A 86 1.52 -7.12 6.60
CA LEU A 86 0.49 -7.76 5.80
C LEU A 86 0.66 -9.28 5.78
N GLU A 87 1.88 -9.79 5.61
CA GLU A 87 2.17 -11.22 5.66
C GLU A 87 1.91 -11.83 7.05
N GLU A 88 2.17 -11.08 8.13
CA GLU A 88 1.91 -11.56 9.50
C GLU A 88 0.43 -11.62 9.87
N ARG A 89 -0.41 -10.75 9.26
CA ARG A 89 -1.80 -10.53 9.71
C ARG A 89 -2.84 -10.97 8.70
N THR A 90 -2.42 -11.35 7.50
CA THR A 90 -3.30 -11.77 6.41
C THR A 90 -2.72 -12.99 5.71
N ALA A 91 -3.53 -13.65 4.89
CA ALA A 91 -3.05 -14.69 3.99
C ALA A 91 -2.55 -14.15 2.63
N TRP A 92 -2.38 -12.82 2.50
CA TRP A 92 -2.06 -12.21 1.22
C TRP A 92 -0.66 -12.57 0.73
N THR A 93 -0.56 -12.80 -0.57
CA THR A 93 0.73 -12.92 -1.26
C THR A 93 1.15 -11.55 -1.76
N VAL A 94 2.06 -10.91 -1.03
CA VAL A 94 2.56 -9.55 -1.31
C VAL A 94 4.00 -9.61 -1.81
N LYS A 95 4.34 -8.83 -2.85
CA LYS A 95 5.71 -8.73 -3.37
C LYS A 95 6.11 -7.29 -3.65
N PRO A 96 7.36 -6.87 -3.38
CA PRO A 96 7.84 -5.57 -3.84
C PRO A 96 8.00 -5.57 -5.37
N ASP A 97 7.65 -4.44 -5.99
CA ASP A 97 7.91 -4.15 -7.42
C ASP A 97 9.01 -3.10 -7.58
N PHE A 98 10.08 -3.26 -6.81
CA PHE A 98 11.25 -2.38 -6.81
C PHE A 98 12.50 -3.14 -6.38
N VAL A 99 13.66 -2.58 -6.73
CA VAL A 99 14.99 -3.09 -6.34
C VAL A 99 15.49 -2.33 -5.11
N LEU A 100 16.20 -3.03 -4.22
CA LEU A 100 16.89 -2.47 -3.06
C LEU A 100 18.25 -1.88 -3.44
#